data_AF-A0A0W8DET3-F1
#
_entry.id   AF-A0A0W8DET3-F1
#
_cell.length_a   1.000
_cell.length_b   1.000
_cell.length_c   1.000
_cell.angle_alpha   90.00
_cell.angle_beta   90.00
_cell.angle_gamma   90.00
#
_symmetry.space_group_name_H-M   'P 1'
#
loop_
_entity.id
_entity.type
_entity.pdbx_description
1 polymer ?
#
loop_
_entity_poly.entity_id
_entity_poly.type
_entity_poly.pdbx_seq_one_letter_code
_entity_poly.pdbx_strand_id
1 'polypeptide(L)'
;MDHKVLKFLTQSHSHCSTLSSSSIQDFLKELEQADLPALTSAEKLQFINHLPTELVDIHLIIEDCAGRFSETQVDELIRIVERTLAAELLERRNADAQAEDTAEAEAEE
;
A
#
# COMPACT_ATOMS: atom_id res chain seq x y z
N MET A 1 11.79 16.25 18.10
CA MET A 1 10.82 15.67 17.16
C MET A 1 9.80 16.76 16.85
N ASP A 2 9.81 17.30 15.64
CA ASP A 2 8.90 18.37 15.22
C ASP A 2 7.44 17.90 15.25
N HIS A 3 6.62 18.51 16.12
CA HIS A 3 5.21 18.18 16.30
C HIS A 3 4.40 18.26 14.99
N LYS A 4 4.84 19.09 14.04
CA LYS A 4 4.23 19.20 12.71
C LYS A 4 4.43 17.94 11.85
N VAL A 5 5.61 17.32 11.94
CA VAL A 5 5.96 16.13 11.14
C VAL A 5 5.19 14.92 11.68
N LEU A 6 5.17 14.72 12.99
CA LEU A 6 4.36 13.67 13.62
C LEU A 6 2.88 13.84 13.29
N LYS A 7 2.36 15.07 13.39
CA LYS A 7 0.97 15.35 13.02
C LYS A 7 0.68 14.99 11.56
N PHE A 8 1.58 15.30 10.64
CA PHE A 8 1.42 14.95 9.22
C PHE A 8 1.45 13.43 8.99
N LEU A 9 2.40 12.73 9.61
CA LEU A 9 2.53 11.27 9.48
C LEU A 9 1.37 10.49 10.13
N THR A 10 0.68 11.10 11.10
CA THR A 10 -0.48 10.53 11.81
C THR A 10 -1.83 11.02 11.29
N GLN A 11 -1.85 11.92 10.30
CA GLN A 11 -3.09 12.34 9.65
C GLN A 11 -3.67 11.24 8.75
N SER A 12 -4.98 11.26 8.54
CA SER A 12 -5.72 10.25 7.77
C SER A 12 -5.26 10.06 6.32
N HIS A 13 -4.57 11.05 5.74
CA HIS A 13 -3.99 10.96 4.40
C HIS A 13 -2.62 10.26 4.38
N SER A 14 -2.01 10.06 5.54
CA SER A 14 -0.72 9.39 5.69
C SER A 14 -0.95 7.99 6.24
N HIS A 15 -0.59 7.02 5.42
CA HIS A 15 -0.70 5.61 5.75
C HIS A 15 0.46 5.11 6.64
N CYS A 16 1.42 5.97 6.96
CA CYS A 16 2.58 5.61 7.77
C CYS A 16 2.23 5.15 9.20
N SER A 17 1.03 5.45 9.70
CA SER A 17 0.59 5.05 11.04
C SER A 17 0.20 3.57 11.16
N THR A 18 -0.09 2.91 10.04
CA THR A 18 -0.40 1.46 9.99
C THR A 18 0.82 0.63 9.61
N LEU A 19 1.98 1.27 9.42
CA LEU A 19 3.21 0.57 9.06
C LEU A 19 3.92 0.08 10.32
N SER A 20 4.22 -1.21 10.33
CA SER A 20 5.08 -1.83 11.33
C SER A 20 6.46 -2.15 10.74
N SER A 21 7.47 -2.28 11.60
CA SER A 21 8.82 -2.67 11.15
C SER A 21 8.82 -4.05 10.49
N SER A 22 7.93 -4.97 10.91
CA SER A 22 7.76 -6.29 10.30
C SER A 22 7.16 -6.18 8.91
N SER A 23 6.11 -5.38 8.71
CA SER A 23 5.45 -5.19 7.41
C SER A 23 6.43 -4.70 6.33
N ILE A 24 7.30 -3.75 6.70
CA ILE A 24 8.33 -3.23 5.78
C ILE A 24 9.39 -4.29 5.46
N GLN A 25 9.81 -5.07 6.45
CA GLN A 25 10.78 -6.16 6.22
C GLN A 25 10.20 -7.26 5.34
N ASP A 26 8.93 -7.60 5.54
CA ASP A 26 8.25 -8.63 4.76
C ASP A 26 8.07 -8.14 3.31
N PHE A 27 7.66 -6.89 3.09
CA PHE A 27 7.64 -6.28 1.76
C PHE A 27 8.98 -6.37 1.02
N LEU A 28 10.08 -6.02 1.70
CA LEU A 28 11.41 -6.08 1.10
C LEU A 28 11.85 -7.51 0.78
N LYS A 29 11.53 -8.49 1.64
CA LYS A 29 11.80 -9.91 1.36
C LYS A 29 10.96 -10.44 0.21
N GLU A 30 9.69 -10.08 0.17
CA GLU A 30 8.75 -10.49 -0.88
C GLU A 30 9.21 -9.95 -2.24
N LEU A 31 9.64 -8.69 -2.30
CA LEU A 31 10.22 -8.11 -3.52
C LEU A 31 11.51 -8.81 -3.97
N GLU A 32 12.33 -9.32 -3.04
CA GLU A 32 13.55 -10.06 -3.37
C GLU A 32 13.26 -11.51 -3.80
N GLN A 33 12.18 -12.10 -3.32
CA GLN A 33 11.76 -13.45 -3.66
C GLN A 33 10.91 -13.52 -4.93
N ALA A 34 10.21 -12.44 -5.25
CA ALA A 34 9.42 -12.31 -6.46
C ALA A 34 10.34 -12.23 -7.69
N ASP A 35 9.93 -12.89 -8.78
CA ASP A 35 10.63 -12.84 -10.08
C ASP A 35 10.27 -11.52 -10.81
N LEU A 36 10.68 -10.41 -10.20
CA LEU A 36 10.39 -9.04 -10.63
C LEU A 36 11.69 -8.29 -10.93
N PRO A 37 11.67 -7.35 -11.88
CA PRO A 37 12.75 -6.39 -12.07
C PRO A 37 13.07 -5.66 -10.76
N ALA A 38 14.36 -5.47 -10.49
CA ALA A 38 14.79 -4.77 -9.29
C ALA A 38 14.25 -3.33 -9.25
N LEU A 39 13.58 -3.00 -8.14
CA LEU A 39 13.20 -1.62 -7.80
C LEU A 39 14.40 -0.87 -7.23
N THR A 40 14.53 0.39 -7.60
CA THR A 40 15.50 1.32 -7.03
C THR A 40 15.15 1.64 -5.57
N SER A 41 16.12 2.11 -4.80
CA SER A 41 15.87 2.52 -3.41
C SER A 41 14.84 3.65 -3.29
N ALA A 42 14.76 4.53 -4.30
CA ALA A 42 13.78 5.60 -4.33
C ALA A 42 12.36 5.06 -4.59
N GLU A 43 12.20 4.14 -5.56
CA GLU A 43 10.93 3.46 -5.82
C GLU A 43 10.46 2.70 -4.57
N LYS A 44 11.33 1.89 -3.95
CA LYS A 44 11.00 1.15 -2.72
C LYS A 44 10.50 2.08 -1.61
N LEU A 45 11.15 3.25 -1.44
CA LEU A 45 10.73 4.24 -0.45
C LEU A 45 9.37 4.86 -0.78
N GLN A 46 9.11 5.14 -2.06
CA GLN A 46 7.82 5.66 -2.52
C GLN A 46 6.68 4.65 -2.31
N PHE A 47 6.94 3.37 -2.61
CA PHE A 47 6.00 2.28 -2.32
C PHE A 47 5.62 2.22 -0.83
N ILE A 48 6.61 2.32 0.06
CA ILE A 48 6.38 2.32 1.52
C ILE A 48 5.57 3.56 1.95
N ASN A 49 5.85 4.74 1.38
CA ASN A 49 5.17 5.98 1.79
C ASN A 49 3.73 6.09 1.28
N HIS A 50 3.48 5.62 0.05
CA HIS A 50 2.20 5.86 -0.64
C HIS A 50 1.30 4.64 -0.74
N LEU A 51 1.82 3.43 -0.52
CA LEU A 51 1.06 2.18 -0.56
C LEU A 51 0.22 2.06 -1.84
N PRO A 52 0.86 2.05 -3.03
CA PRO A 52 0.14 2.03 -4.29
C PRO A 52 -0.62 0.70 -4.43
N THR A 53 -1.95 0.76 -4.36
CA THR A 53 -2.84 -0.38 -4.63
C THR A 53 -3.45 -0.34 -6.02
N GLU A 54 -3.36 0.81 -6.70
CA GLU A 54 -3.90 0.98 -8.05
C GLU A 54 -2.79 0.96 -9.11
N LEU A 55 -3.13 0.45 -10.30
CA LEU A 55 -2.23 0.39 -11.44
C LEU A 55 -1.60 1.75 -11.79
N VAL A 56 -2.42 2.81 -11.73
CA VAL A 56 -2.00 4.17 -12.04
C VAL A 56 -0.95 4.68 -11.06
N ASP A 57 -1.06 4.33 -9.78
CA ASP A 57 -0.12 4.79 -8.76
C ASP A 57 1.26 4.16 -8.96
N ILE A 58 1.29 2.87 -9.35
CA ILE A 58 2.56 2.20 -9.67
C ILE A 58 3.23 2.83 -10.89
N HIS A 59 2.47 3.16 -11.93
CA HIS A 59 2.99 3.85 -13.11
C HIS A 59 3.52 5.26 -12.80
N LEU A 60 3.03 5.90 -11.74
CA LEU A 60 3.53 7.19 -11.27
C LEU A 60 4.82 7.07 -10.45
N ILE A 61 5.03 5.94 -9.78
CA ILE A 61 6.20 5.69 -8.94
C ILE A 61 7.38 5.12 -9.75
N ILE A 62 7.12 4.18 -10.65
CA ILE A 62 8.14 3.48 -11.42
C ILE A 62 8.39 4.22 -12.74
N GLU A 63 9.63 4.68 -12.93
CA GLU A 63 10.03 5.23 -14.22
C GLU A 63 10.05 4.15 -15.31
N ASP A 64 9.44 4.47 -16.45
CA ASP A 64 9.29 3.56 -17.60
C ASP A 64 8.70 2.19 -17.21
N CYS A 65 7.63 2.21 -16.38
CA CYS A 65 7.00 0.99 -15.85
C CYS A 65 6.63 0.00 -16.96
N ALA A 66 5.99 0.45 -18.04
CA ALA A 66 5.60 -0.40 -19.17
C ALA A 66 6.78 -0.97 -19.99
N GLY A 67 7.96 -0.33 -19.91
CA GLY A 67 9.18 -0.84 -20.52
C GLY A 67 9.94 -1.85 -19.65
N ARG A 68 9.78 -1.75 -18.31
CA ARG A 68 10.49 -2.59 -17.33
C ARG A 68 9.69 -3.79 -16.84
N PHE A 69 8.37 -3.66 -16.72
CA PHE A 69 7.47 -4.64 -16.12
C PHE A 69 6.38 -5.04 -17.10
N SER A 70 6.00 -6.33 -17.09
CA SER A 70 4.76 -6.77 -17.74
C SER A 70 3.54 -6.45 -16.89
N GLU A 71 2.35 -6.40 -17.49
CA GLU A 71 1.09 -6.18 -16.76
C GLU A 71 0.94 -7.16 -15.59
N THR A 72 1.24 -8.44 -15.81
CA THR A 72 1.19 -9.49 -14.76
C THR A 72 2.17 -9.24 -13.61
N GLN A 73 3.33 -8.63 -13.89
CA GLN A 73 4.32 -8.29 -12.87
C GLN A 73 3.89 -7.06 -12.07
N VAL A 74 3.20 -6.12 -12.72
CA VAL A 74 2.60 -4.98 -12.03
C VAL A 74 1.45 -5.43 -11.13
N ASP A 75 0.60 -6.34 -11.60
CA ASP A 75 -0.43 -6.98 -10.76
C ASP A 75 0.18 -7.70 -9.55
N GLU A 76 1.31 -8.39 -9.73
CA GLU A 76 2.00 -9.04 -8.61
C GLU A 76 2.58 -8.02 -7.62
N LEU A 77 3.11 -6.90 -8.09
CA LEU A 77 3.53 -5.79 -7.22
C LEU A 77 2.38 -5.26 -6.37
N ILE A 78 1.20 -5.05 -6.97
CA ILE A 78 0.00 -4.62 -6.24
C ILE A 78 -0.32 -5.62 -5.13
N ARG A 79 -0.35 -6.93 -5.46
CA ARG A 79 -0.64 -8.00 -4.49
C ARG A 79 0.37 -8.06 -3.36
N ILE A 80 1.65 -7.87 -3.65
CA ILE A 80 2.70 -7.84 -2.62
C ILE A 80 2.46 -6.66 -1.67
N VAL A 81 2.14 -5.48 -2.20
CA VAL A 81 1.83 -4.29 -1.39
C VAL A 81 0.61 -4.53 -0.50
N GLU A 82 -0.47 -5.10 -1.07
CA GLU A 82 -1.70 -5.43 -0.34
C GLU A 82 -1.46 -6.43 0.80
N ARG A 83 -0.69 -7.49 0.55
CA ARG A 83 -0.39 -8.54 1.53
C ARG A 83 0.53 -8.07 2.66
N THR A 84 1.43 -7.13 2.39
CA THR A 84 2.50 -6.77 3.33
C THR A 84 2.27 -5.41 3.98
N LEU A 85 2.22 -4.35 3.18
CA LEU A 85 2.20 -2.97 3.66
C LEU A 85 0.79 -2.45 3.92
N ALA A 86 -0.18 -2.85 3.10
CA ALA A 86 -1.56 -2.37 3.18
C ALA A 86 -2.52 -3.33 3.91
N ALA A 87 -2.03 -4.44 4.47
CA ALA A 87 -2.86 -5.44 5.15
C ALA A 87 -3.76 -4.83 6.23
N GLU A 88 -3.20 -4.09 7.20
CA GLU A 88 -3.98 -3.44 8.25
C GLU A 88 -4.92 -2.33 7.72
N LEU A 89 -4.55 -1.65 6.64
CA LEU A 89 -5.43 -0.64 6.03
C LEU A 89 -6.62 -1.28 5.34
N LEU A 90 -6.40 -2.38 4.62
CA LEU A 90 -7.44 -3.08 3.90
C LEU A 90 -8.39 -3.76 4.88
N GLU A 91 -7.88 -4.32 5.97
CA GLU A 91 -8.70 -4.85 7.06
C GLU A 91 -9.59 -3.77 7.69
N ARG A 92 -9.04 -2.58 7.97
CA ARG A 92 -9.83 -1.44 8.47
C ARG A 92 -10.87 -0.99 7.46
N ARG A 93 -10.49 -0.82 6.19
CA ARG A 93 -11.42 -0.42 5.12
C ARG A 93 -12.57 -1.41 4.97
N ASN A 94 -12.28 -2.72 5.05
CA ASN A 94 -13.30 -3.76 4.96
C ASN A 94 -14.20 -3.78 6.20
N ALA A 95 -13.66 -3.54 7.40
CA ALA A 95 -14.45 -3.45 8.62
C ALA A 95 -15.39 -2.22 8.61
N ASP A 96 -14.89 -1.07 8.12
CA ASP A 96 -15.69 0.15 7.97
C ASP A 96 -16.80 -0.04 6.92
N ALA A 97 -16.48 -0.66 5.77
CA ALA A 97 -17.48 -0.97 4.74
C ALA A 97 -18.56 -1.95 5.22
N GLN A 98 -18.19 -2.96 6.01
CA GLN A 98 -19.16 -3.86 6.64
C GLN A 98 -20.03 -3.14 7.67
N ALA A 99 -19.47 -2.21 8.44
CA ALA A 99 -20.24 -1.43 9.41
C ALA A 99 -21.24 -0.48 8.74
N GLU A 100 -20.89 0.10 7.59
CA GLU A 100 -21.80 0.92 6.77
C GLU A 100 -22.93 0.08 6.15
N ASP A 101 -22.63 -1.07 5.56
CA ASP A 101 -23.64 -1.98 4.96
C ASP A 101 -24.63 -2.52 6.01
N THR A 102 -24.15 -2.81 7.23
CA THR A 102 -25.02 -3.23 8.34
C THR A 102 -25.92 -2.08 8.83
N ALA A 103 -25.40 -0.85 8.88
CA ALA A 103 -26.16 0.32 9.33
C ALA A 103 -27.22 0.77 8.31
N GLU A 104 -26.96 0.63 7.01
CA GLU A 104 -27.96 0.90 5.96
C GLU A 104 -29.08 -0.14 5.96
N ALA A 105 -28.76 -1.43 6.19
CA ALA A 105 -29.76 -2.49 6.31
C ALA A 105 -30.69 -2.32 7.53
N GLU A 106 -30.17 -1.81 8.66
CA GLU A 106 -30.96 -1.50 9.86
C GLU A 106 -31.80 -0.21 9.75
N ALA A 107 -31.49 0.68 8.80
CA ALA A 107 -32.22 1.93 8.57
C ALA A 107 -33.39 1.78 7.57
N GLU A 108 -33.41 0.71 6.78
CA GLU A 108 -34.50 0.37 5.86
C GLU A 108 -35.57 -0.57 6.47
N GLU A 109 -35.42 -1.02 7.73
CA GLU A 109 -36.41 -1.78 8.52
C GLU A 109 -37.24 -0.89 9.47
#